data_AF-B4FQ51-F1
#
_entry.id   AF-B4FQ51-F1
#
_cell.length_a   1.000
_cell.length_b   1.000
_cell.length_c   1.000
_cell.angle_alpha   90.00
_cell.angle_beta   90.00
_cell.angle_gamma   90.00
#
_symmetry.space_group_name_H-M   'P 1'
#
loop_
_entity.id
_entity.type
_entity.pdbx_description
1 polymer ?
#
loop_
_entity_poly.entity_id
_entity_poly.type
_entity_poly.pdbx_seq_one_letter_code
_entity_poly.pdbx_strand_id
1 'polypeptide(L)'
;MWAKESLSEAVADHPEMGGRLRRHADGSWEVKLNDAGVRFTEATAEATLDEFLATAQDKDRAPSWEAALAPWADVNAEDPDVSALVYVQLTRFQGDGGFAVGVSCSLMLSDPLSLARFLASWARTHARMKAQNDAAAHPLMQYASYFRRPDARAARALVKSVPLDAFASADAAETVLFRARPTMLPAGAGAPPAPDHRALAVACVAQARERLGDGKVVPPQFPLVVFDCEGGVSVETCAAAAYGQPPSPSGGGRYKIDVALWEELGLEELVLRDSKPLHVSYSILGAGCDGLAVAMPAGAAGELLVAATVPKPK
;
A
#
# COMPACT_ATOMS: atom_id res chain seq x y z
N MET A 1 -12.97 -20.90 -6.32
CA MET A 1 -12.33 -19.60 -6.03
C MET A 1 -11.01 -19.95 -5.38
N TRP A 2 -9.88 -19.83 -6.10
CA TRP A 2 -8.55 -20.17 -5.58
C TRP A 2 -7.79 -18.97 -5.00
N ALA A 3 -8.49 -17.86 -4.74
CA ALA A 3 -7.86 -16.65 -4.26
C ALA A 3 -7.10 -16.91 -2.96
N LYS A 4 -7.70 -17.65 -2.02
CA LYS A 4 -7.09 -18.01 -0.74
C LYS A 4 -5.91 -18.97 -0.91
N GLU A 5 -6.06 -20.02 -1.72
CA GLU A 5 -5.02 -21.02 -1.95
C GLU A 5 -3.80 -20.40 -2.67
N SER A 6 -4.04 -19.62 -3.71
CA SER A 6 -2.97 -18.90 -4.42
C SER A 6 -2.31 -17.80 -3.59
N LEU A 7 -3.06 -17.15 -2.69
CA LEU A 7 -2.48 -16.19 -1.75
C LEU A 7 -1.60 -16.92 -0.74
N SER A 8 -2.03 -18.07 -0.23
CA SER A 8 -1.22 -18.91 0.66
C SER A 8 0.08 -19.34 0.01
N GLU A 9 0.04 -19.76 -1.25
CA GLU A 9 1.22 -20.11 -2.03
C GLU A 9 2.12 -18.88 -2.25
N ALA A 10 1.55 -17.72 -2.57
CA ALA A 10 2.33 -16.50 -2.78
C ALA A 10 2.99 -15.99 -1.49
N VAL A 11 2.35 -16.15 -0.32
CA VAL A 11 2.93 -15.79 0.99
C VAL A 11 4.09 -16.72 1.35
N ALA A 12 4.13 -17.95 0.85
CA ALA A 12 5.29 -18.83 1.07
C ALA A 12 6.58 -18.27 0.45
N ASP A 13 6.48 -17.54 -0.67
CA ASP A 13 7.60 -16.85 -1.32
C ASP A 13 7.89 -15.46 -0.70
N HIS A 14 6.99 -14.96 0.16
CA HIS A 14 7.05 -13.64 0.82
C HIS A 14 6.63 -13.78 2.30
N PRO A 15 7.38 -14.55 3.11
CA PRO A 15 6.95 -14.95 4.46
C PRO A 15 6.75 -13.78 5.40
N GLU A 16 7.43 -12.66 5.18
CA GLU A 16 7.27 -11.41 5.93
C GLU A 16 5.84 -10.86 5.88
N MET A 17 5.14 -11.09 4.77
CA MET A 17 3.73 -10.68 4.61
C MET A 17 2.81 -11.39 5.61
N GLY A 18 3.18 -12.61 6.03
CA GLY A 18 2.46 -13.38 7.05
C GLY A 18 2.96 -13.17 8.47
N GLY A 19 4.00 -12.36 8.68
CA GLY A 19 4.65 -12.15 9.97
C GLY A 19 3.87 -11.23 10.92
N ARG A 20 4.48 -10.96 12.06
CA ARG A 20 3.96 -10.02 13.08
C ARG A 20 5.07 -9.10 13.56
N LEU A 21 4.73 -7.87 13.92
CA LEU A 21 5.70 -6.96 14.52
C LEU A 21 6.06 -7.45 15.92
N ARG A 22 7.33 -7.31 16.29
CA ARG A 22 7.79 -7.49 17.65
C ARG A 22 8.71 -6.35 18.02
N ARG A 23 8.55 -5.83 19.23
CA ARG A 23 9.47 -4.88 19.83
C ARG A 23 10.41 -5.59 20.80
N HIS A 24 11.71 -5.39 20.62
CA HIS A 24 12.74 -5.90 21.53
C HIS A 24 12.90 -5.00 22.75
N ALA A 25 13.59 -5.51 23.78
CA ALA A 25 13.84 -4.78 25.02
C ALA A 25 14.73 -3.55 24.82
N ASP A 26 15.58 -3.54 23.79
CA ASP A 26 16.42 -2.41 23.39
C ASP A 26 15.66 -1.33 22.58
N GLY A 27 14.37 -1.55 22.31
CA GLY A 27 13.52 -0.65 21.55
C GLY A 27 13.55 -0.87 20.03
N SER A 28 14.37 -1.78 19.54
CA SER A 28 14.38 -2.15 18.12
C SER A 28 13.12 -2.93 17.73
N TRP A 29 12.74 -2.85 16.46
CA TRP A 29 11.58 -3.54 15.90
C TRP A 29 12.04 -4.63 14.93
N GLU A 30 11.35 -5.77 14.95
CA GLU A 30 11.52 -6.84 13.97
C GLU A 30 10.17 -7.33 13.43
N VAL A 31 10.19 -7.91 12.24
CA VAL A 31 9.08 -8.73 11.74
C VAL A 31 9.38 -10.19 12.09
N LYS A 32 8.65 -10.71 13.07
CA LYS A 32 8.71 -12.12 13.45
C LYS A 32 7.99 -12.97 12.41
N LEU A 33 8.73 -13.84 11.71
CA LEU A 33 8.19 -14.83 10.79
C LEU A 33 7.61 -16.01 11.59
N ASN A 34 6.34 -15.90 11.98
CA ASN A 34 5.65 -16.87 12.85
C ASN A 34 4.49 -17.59 12.17
N ASP A 35 4.40 -17.50 10.84
CA ASP A 35 3.33 -18.08 10.01
C ASP A 35 1.91 -17.73 10.51
N ALA A 36 1.75 -16.59 11.19
CA ALA A 36 0.45 -16.14 11.68
C ALA A 36 -0.48 -15.71 10.52
N GLY A 37 0.09 -15.52 9.33
CA GLY A 37 -0.60 -15.35 8.07
C GLY A 37 -1.18 -13.95 7.86
N VAL A 38 -1.71 -13.76 6.66
CA VAL A 38 -2.42 -12.55 6.23
C VAL A 38 -3.89 -12.60 6.62
N ARG A 39 -4.51 -11.46 6.89
CA ARG A 39 -5.94 -11.40 7.21
C ARG A 39 -6.76 -11.39 5.92
N PHE A 40 -7.33 -12.53 5.54
CA PHE A 40 -8.20 -12.64 4.36
C PHE A 40 -9.68 -12.57 4.74
N THR A 41 -10.39 -11.59 4.19
CA THR A 41 -11.83 -11.38 4.40
C THR A 41 -12.58 -11.55 3.09
N GLU A 42 -13.73 -12.21 3.15
CA GLU A 42 -14.63 -12.35 2.00
C GLU A 42 -15.92 -11.59 2.31
N ALA A 43 -16.30 -10.67 1.43
CA ALA A 43 -17.42 -9.76 1.64
C ALA A 43 -18.33 -9.71 0.41
N THR A 44 -19.54 -9.18 0.60
CA THR A 44 -20.47 -8.84 -0.46
C THR A 44 -20.87 -7.39 -0.30
N ALA A 45 -20.89 -6.62 -1.38
CA ALA A 45 -21.42 -5.27 -1.38
C ALA A 45 -22.89 -5.29 -1.82
N GLU A 46 -23.77 -4.59 -1.10
CA GLU A 46 -25.15 -4.33 -1.54
C GLU A 46 -25.19 -3.16 -2.54
N ALA A 47 -24.33 -3.23 -3.54
CA ALA A 47 -24.21 -2.29 -4.65
C ALA A 47 -23.78 -3.05 -5.90
N THR A 48 -24.06 -2.51 -7.08
CA THR A 48 -23.52 -3.01 -8.35
C THR A 48 -22.11 -2.47 -8.61
N LEU A 49 -21.36 -3.11 -9.50
CA LEU A 49 -20.05 -2.60 -9.92
C LEU A 49 -20.19 -1.26 -10.65
N ASP A 50 -21.24 -1.07 -11.45
CA ASP A 50 -21.49 0.17 -12.18
C ASP A 50 -21.80 1.33 -11.22
N GLU A 51 -22.59 1.08 -10.16
CA GLU A 51 -22.83 2.06 -9.09
C GLU A 51 -21.53 2.45 -8.38
N PHE A 52 -20.65 1.47 -8.13
CA PHE A 52 -19.32 1.74 -7.56
C PHE A 52 -18.49 2.60 -8.51
N LEU A 53 -18.40 2.26 -9.79
CA LEU A 53 -17.61 3.01 -10.78
C LEU A 53 -18.15 4.43 -10.97
N ALA A 54 -19.47 4.61 -10.96
CA ALA A 54 -20.08 5.94 -10.98
C ALA A 54 -19.73 6.75 -9.72
N THR A 55 -19.69 6.10 -8.55
CA THR A 55 -19.30 6.74 -7.28
C THR A 55 -17.80 7.01 -7.22
N ALA A 56 -16.95 6.17 -7.83
CA ALA A 56 -15.50 6.36 -7.88
C ALA A 56 -15.09 7.62 -8.66
N GLN A 57 -15.96 8.14 -9.52
CA GLN A 57 -15.76 9.41 -10.22
C GLN A 57 -16.12 10.64 -9.35
N ASP A 58 -16.87 10.43 -8.27
CA ASP A 58 -17.25 11.47 -7.31
C ASP A 58 -16.15 11.61 -6.26
N LYS A 59 -15.41 12.71 -6.31
CA LYS A 59 -14.25 12.96 -5.43
C LYS A 59 -14.60 13.00 -3.94
N ASP A 60 -15.86 13.28 -3.59
CA ASP A 60 -16.29 13.38 -2.21
C ASP A 60 -16.73 12.02 -1.66
N ARG A 61 -17.36 11.18 -2.51
CA ARG A 61 -17.88 9.88 -2.11
C ARG A 61 -16.92 8.71 -2.34
N ALA A 62 -16.05 8.80 -3.35
CA ALA A 62 -15.10 7.75 -3.71
C ALA A 62 -14.24 7.28 -2.52
N PRO A 63 -13.62 8.17 -1.71
CA PRO A 63 -12.70 7.74 -0.66
C PRO A 63 -13.37 6.84 0.39
N SER A 64 -14.63 7.12 0.71
CA SER A 64 -15.39 6.36 1.70
C SER A 64 -15.69 4.94 1.20
N TRP A 65 -16.13 4.83 -0.05
CA TRP A 65 -16.43 3.53 -0.67
C TRP A 65 -15.16 2.70 -0.87
N GLU A 66 -14.06 3.32 -1.28
CA GLU A 66 -12.75 2.64 -1.41
C GLU A 66 -12.24 2.15 -0.06
N ALA A 67 -12.36 2.95 1.01
CA ALA A 67 -11.98 2.56 2.36
C ALA A 67 -12.79 1.36 2.87
N ALA A 68 -14.09 1.31 2.55
CA ALA A 68 -14.95 0.15 2.88
C ALA A 68 -14.47 -1.16 2.23
N LEU A 69 -13.81 -1.06 1.08
CA LEU A 69 -13.29 -2.21 0.33
C LEU A 69 -11.91 -2.67 0.81
N ALA A 70 -11.15 -1.83 1.51
CA ALA A 70 -9.79 -2.14 2.00
C ALA A 70 -9.64 -1.86 3.51
N PRO A 71 -10.32 -2.61 4.39
CA PRO A 71 -10.24 -2.40 5.83
C PRO A 71 -8.90 -2.84 6.42
N TRP A 72 -8.44 -2.12 7.44
CA TRP A 72 -7.30 -2.50 8.27
C TRP A 72 -7.64 -2.35 9.76
N ALA A 73 -6.75 -2.79 10.63
CA ALA A 73 -6.75 -2.39 12.04
C ALA A 73 -5.37 -1.81 12.37
N ASP A 74 -5.33 -0.81 13.25
CA ASP A 74 -4.07 -0.22 13.67
C ASP A 74 -3.21 -1.23 14.43
N VAL A 75 -1.90 -1.08 14.33
CA VAL A 75 -0.95 -1.90 15.07
C VAL A 75 -1.09 -1.59 16.55
N ASN A 76 -1.32 -2.61 17.38
CA ASN A 76 -1.36 -2.45 18.82
C ASN A 76 0.06 -2.19 19.33
N ALA A 77 0.31 -1.00 19.87
CA ALA A 77 1.63 -0.62 20.36
C ALA A 77 2.04 -1.37 21.64
N GLU A 78 1.08 -1.82 22.44
CA GLU A 78 1.31 -2.58 23.67
C GLU A 78 1.56 -4.07 23.36
N ASP A 79 0.87 -4.58 22.35
CA ASP A 79 0.95 -5.97 21.92
C ASP A 79 1.03 -6.09 20.38
N PRO A 80 2.17 -5.71 19.77
CA PRO A 80 2.29 -5.65 18.32
C PRO A 80 2.30 -7.05 17.66
N ASP A 81 2.53 -8.10 18.45
CA ASP A 81 2.64 -9.46 17.94
C ASP A 81 1.29 -10.10 17.59
N VAL A 82 0.17 -9.53 18.08
CA VAL A 82 -1.18 -9.95 17.71
C VAL A 82 -1.73 -9.23 16.48
N SER A 83 -1.12 -8.11 16.06
CA SER A 83 -1.58 -7.29 14.94
C SER A 83 -1.13 -7.86 13.60
N ALA A 84 -2.10 -8.22 12.74
CA ALA A 84 -1.81 -8.53 11.35
C ALA A 84 -1.29 -7.29 10.62
N LEU A 85 -0.33 -7.49 9.70
CA LEU A 85 0.31 -6.38 8.96
C LEU A 85 -0.21 -6.25 7.53
N VAL A 86 -0.86 -7.30 7.01
CA VAL A 86 -1.47 -7.34 5.68
C VAL A 86 -2.91 -7.82 5.81
N TYR A 87 -3.82 -7.03 5.25
CA TYR A 87 -5.24 -7.31 5.12
C TYR A 87 -5.57 -7.41 3.64
N VAL A 88 -6.31 -8.45 3.27
CA VAL A 88 -6.83 -8.66 1.92
C VAL A 88 -8.32 -8.89 2.03
N GLN A 89 -9.10 -8.07 1.35
CA GLN A 89 -10.54 -8.23 1.28
C GLN A 89 -10.98 -8.49 -0.16
N LEU A 90 -11.68 -9.60 -0.38
CA LEU A 90 -12.33 -9.93 -1.63
C LEU A 90 -13.82 -9.62 -1.52
N THR A 91 -14.25 -8.55 -2.16
CA THR A 91 -15.66 -8.10 -2.12
C THR A 91 -16.35 -8.39 -3.44
N ARG A 92 -17.47 -9.12 -3.40
CA ARG A 92 -18.30 -9.39 -4.58
C ARG A 92 -19.46 -8.39 -4.65
N PHE A 93 -19.65 -7.75 -5.80
CA PHE A 93 -20.79 -6.87 -6.07
C PHE A 93 -22.03 -7.67 -6.50
N GLN A 94 -23.20 -7.04 -6.39
CA GLN A 94 -24.44 -7.60 -6.92
C GLN A 94 -24.43 -7.67 -8.46
N GLY A 95 -25.32 -8.49 -9.03
CA GLY A 95 -25.45 -8.66 -10.48
C GLY A 95 -24.39 -9.59 -11.07
N ASP A 96 -23.72 -9.13 -12.13
CA ASP A 96 -22.98 -9.93 -13.11
C ASP A 96 -21.65 -10.52 -12.59
N GLY A 97 -21.38 -10.41 -11.30
CA GLY A 97 -20.27 -11.11 -10.64
C GLY A 97 -18.94 -10.35 -10.62
N GLY A 98 -18.98 -9.03 -10.83
CA GLY A 98 -17.86 -8.13 -10.56
C GLY A 98 -17.36 -8.23 -9.11
N PHE A 99 -16.07 -7.95 -8.91
CA PHE A 99 -15.44 -8.00 -7.59
C PHE A 99 -14.38 -6.91 -7.44
N ALA A 100 -14.10 -6.54 -6.20
CA ALA A 100 -12.97 -5.72 -5.80
C ALA A 100 -12.01 -6.55 -4.93
N VAL A 101 -10.72 -6.24 -5.03
CA VAL A 101 -9.68 -6.74 -4.15
C VAL A 101 -9.09 -5.53 -3.42
N GLY A 102 -9.46 -5.34 -2.16
CA GLY A 102 -8.86 -4.33 -1.31
C GLY A 102 -7.68 -4.90 -0.56
N VAL A 103 -6.57 -4.17 -0.51
CA VAL A 103 -5.35 -4.59 0.21
C VAL A 103 -4.89 -3.44 1.07
N SER A 104 -4.67 -3.72 2.35
CA SER A 104 -4.12 -2.76 3.31
C SER A 104 -2.88 -3.36 3.94
N CYS A 105 -1.79 -2.59 3.96
CA CYS A 105 -0.50 -3.03 4.46
C CYS A 105 0.11 -1.97 5.38
N SER A 106 0.69 -2.41 6.49
CA SER A 106 1.41 -1.50 7.39
C SER A 106 2.69 -0.98 6.72
N LEU A 107 2.91 0.34 6.78
CA LEU A 107 4.18 0.95 6.38
C LEU A 107 5.36 0.55 7.28
N MET A 108 5.10 -0.10 8.42
CA MET A 108 6.17 -0.72 9.22
C MET A 108 6.63 -2.07 8.65
N LEU A 109 5.91 -2.61 7.65
CA LEU A 109 6.24 -3.88 6.99
C LEU A 109 6.78 -3.64 5.58
N SER A 110 6.04 -2.92 4.74
CA SER A 110 6.32 -2.84 3.31
C SER A 110 6.06 -1.45 2.77
N ASP A 111 6.95 -1.00 1.87
CA ASP A 111 6.70 0.17 1.04
C ASP A 111 5.69 -0.18 -0.07
N PRO A 112 5.05 0.85 -0.69
CA PRO A 112 4.13 0.65 -1.81
C PRO A 112 4.70 -0.16 -2.99
N LEU A 113 5.98 -0.01 -3.31
CA LEU A 113 6.61 -0.72 -4.43
C LEU A 113 6.82 -2.21 -4.12
N SER A 114 7.27 -2.52 -2.91
CA SER A 114 7.39 -3.89 -2.42
C SER A 114 6.02 -4.57 -2.30
N LEU A 115 4.99 -3.84 -1.85
CA LEU A 115 3.61 -4.35 -1.82
C LEU A 115 3.12 -4.65 -3.23
N ALA A 116 3.34 -3.75 -4.19
CA ALA A 116 2.95 -3.97 -5.58
C ALA A 116 3.64 -5.20 -6.19
N ARG A 117 4.94 -5.42 -5.89
CA ARG A 117 5.66 -6.62 -6.30
C ARG A 117 5.07 -7.90 -5.70
N PHE A 118 4.68 -7.87 -4.42
CA PHE A 118 4.00 -8.99 -3.78
C PHE A 118 2.66 -9.29 -4.47
N LEU A 119 1.84 -8.27 -4.73
CA LEU A 119 0.57 -8.44 -5.45
C LEU A 119 0.76 -8.99 -6.88
N ALA A 120 1.80 -8.53 -7.58
CA ALA A 120 2.18 -9.09 -8.87
C ALA A 120 2.65 -10.55 -8.77
N SER A 121 3.37 -10.91 -7.72
CA SER A 121 3.73 -12.30 -7.44
C SER A 121 2.49 -13.15 -7.20
N TRP A 122 1.56 -12.67 -6.38
CA TRP A 122 0.30 -13.35 -6.12
C TRP A 122 -0.53 -13.56 -7.40
N ALA A 123 -0.68 -12.54 -8.24
CA ALA A 123 -1.41 -12.67 -9.51
C ALA A 123 -0.77 -13.71 -10.45
N ARG A 124 0.58 -13.73 -10.56
CA ARG A 124 1.29 -14.76 -11.33
C ARG A 124 1.08 -16.16 -10.75
N THR A 125 1.15 -16.31 -9.43
CA THR A 125 0.91 -17.59 -8.74
C THR A 125 -0.53 -18.05 -8.97
N HIS A 126 -1.50 -17.16 -8.89
CA HIS A 126 -2.90 -17.44 -9.19
C HIS A 126 -3.09 -17.96 -10.63
N ALA A 127 -2.51 -17.29 -11.62
CA ALA A 127 -2.57 -17.70 -13.02
C ALA A 127 -1.91 -19.07 -13.24
N ARG A 128 -0.73 -19.30 -12.64
CA ARG A 128 -0.01 -20.59 -12.70
C ARG A 128 -0.86 -21.73 -12.13
N MET A 129 -1.38 -21.57 -10.92
CA MET A 129 -2.19 -22.61 -10.26
C MET A 129 -3.46 -22.92 -11.05
N LYS A 130 -4.08 -21.89 -11.65
CA LYS A 130 -5.25 -22.09 -12.50
C LYS A 130 -4.93 -22.93 -13.72
N ALA A 131 -3.88 -22.57 -14.47
CA ALA A 131 -3.47 -23.32 -15.66
C ALA A 131 -3.12 -24.79 -15.34
N GLN A 132 -2.45 -25.03 -14.20
CA GLN A 132 -2.13 -26.38 -13.75
C GLN A 132 -3.38 -27.21 -13.40
N ASN A 133 -4.36 -26.58 -12.77
CA ASN A 133 -5.58 -27.28 -12.38
C ASN A 133 -6.53 -27.52 -13.56
N ASP A 134 -6.61 -26.62 -14.54
CA ASP A 134 -7.35 -26.85 -15.77
C ASP A 134 -6.79 -28.06 -16.55
N ALA A 135 -5.50 -28.37 -16.36
CA ALA A 135 -4.85 -29.55 -16.90
C ALA A 135 -5.00 -30.82 -16.01
N ALA A 136 -5.54 -30.71 -14.80
CA ALA A 136 -5.63 -31.82 -13.84
C ALA A 136 -6.96 -32.59 -13.97
N ALA A 137 -6.89 -33.92 -14.15
CA ALA A 137 -8.08 -34.77 -14.23
C ALA A 137 -8.89 -34.87 -12.92
N HIS A 138 -8.24 -34.60 -11.77
CA HIS A 138 -8.86 -34.59 -10.44
C HIS A 138 -8.33 -33.40 -9.63
N PRO A 139 -9.07 -32.29 -9.55
CA PRO A 139 -8.60 -31.09 -8.86
C PRO A 139 -8.46 -31.34 -7.35
N LEU A 140 -7.23 -31.22 -6.83
CA LEU A 140 -6.84 -31.63 -5.46
C LEU A 140 -7.34 -30.70 -4.34
N MET A 141 -7.95 -29.55 -4.65
CA MET A 141 -8.45 -28.62 -3.64
C MET A 141 -9.82 -28.04 -4.00
N GLN A 142 -10.88 -28.86 -3.89
CA GLN A 142 -12.26 -28.38 -3.75
C GLN A 142 -12.73 -28.37 -2.27
N TYR A 143 -11.86 -28.72 -1.32
CA TYR A 143 -12.24 -28.88 0.09
C TYR A 143 -12.70 -27.58 0.77
N ALA A 144 -12.19 -26.41 0.36
CA ALA A 144 -12.60 -25.12 0.94
C ALA A 144 -14.05 -24.72 0.58
N SER A 145 -14.56 -25.13 -0.60
CA SER A 145 -15.97 -24.87 -0.97
C SER A 145 -16.97 -25.60 -0.06
N TYR A 146 -16.59 -26.72 0.56
CA TYR A 146 -17.49 -27.47 1.44
C TYR A 146 -17.80 -26.76 2.77
N PHE A 147 -16.96 -25.82 3.19
CA PHE A 147 -17.20 -25.01 4.40
C PHE A 147 -18.04 -23.76 4.12
N ARG A 148 -18.29 -23.41 2.86
CA ARG A 148 -19.18 -22.30 2.48
C ARG A 148 -20.60 -22.83 2.28
N ARG A 149 -21.44 -22.72 3.30
CA ARG A 149 -22.91 -22.80 3.18
C ARG A 149 -23.50 -21.40 3.26
N PRO A 150 -23.77 -20.72 2.12
CA PRO A 150 -24.36 -19.38 2.11
C PRO A 150 -25.75 -19.32 2.77
N ASP A 151 -26.48 -20.45 2.73
CA ASP A 151 -27.89 -20.51 3.10
C ASP A 151 -28.14 -20.94 4.56
N ALA A 152 -27.09 -21.12 5.36
CA ALA A 152 -27.25 -21.36 6.78
C ALA A 152 -27.77 -20.05 7.42
N ARG A 153 -29.03 -20.04 7.85
CA ARG A 153 -29.67 -18.93 8.60
C ARG A 153 -28.80 -18.38 9.74
N ALA A 154 -27.94 -19.22 10.31
CA ALA A 154 -26.94 -18.88 11.32
C ALA A 154 -25.77 -18.02 10.81
N ALA A 155 -25.37 -18.16 9.55
CA ALA A 155 -24.32 -17.34 8.94
C ALA A 155 -24.77 -15.88 8.80
N ARG A 156 -25.99 -15.62 8.32
CA ARG A 156 -26.57 -14.26 8.23
C ARG A 156 -26.63 -13.53 9.58
N ALA A 157 -26.85 -14.25 10.69
CA ALA A 157 -26.86 -13.66 12.03
C ALA A 157 -25.46 -13.27 12.56
N LEU A 158 -24.39 -13.78 11.92
CA LEU A 158 -22.99 -13.50 12.26
C LEU A 158 -22.31 -12.54 11.27
N VAL A 159 -23.01 -12.15 10.19
CA VAL A 159 -22.48 -11.17 9.22
C VAL A 159 -22.64 -9.77 9.81
N LYS A 160 -21.53 -9.06 9.96
CA LYS A 160 -21.54 -7.62 10.23
C LYS A 160 -21.84 -6.90 8.92
N SER A 161 -22.97 -6.22 8.85
CA SER A 161 -23.29 -5.25 7.80
C SER A 161 -22.76 -3.89 8.21
N VAL A 162 -21.95 -3.26 7.37
CA VAL A 162 -21.45 -1.90 7.57
C VAL A 162 -21.83 -1.09 6.33
N PRO A 163 -22.46 0.09 6.48
CA PRO A 163 -22.73 0.96 5.34
C PRO A 163 -21.43 1.32 4.61
N LEU A 164 -21.43 1.34 3.28
CA LEU A 164 -20.25 1.68 2.48
C LEU A 164 -19.77 3.12 2.73
N ASP A 165 -20.67 3.99 3.15
CA ASP A 165 -20.43 5.39 3.53
C ASP A 165 -20.06 5.59 5.01
N ALA A 166 -20.09 4.52 5.83
CA ALA A 166 -19.76 4.61 7.24
C ALA A 166 -18.26 4.80 7.50
N PHE A 167 -17.41 4.48 6.52
CA PHE A 167 -15.98 4.70 6.61
C PHE A 167 -15.73 6.16 6.26
N ALA A 168 -15.46 6.98 7.28
CA ALA A 168 -14.94 8.31 7.04
C ALA A 168 -13.74 8.19 6.10
N SER A 169 -13.65 9.08 5.09
CA SER A 169 -12.38 9.31 4.40
C SER A 169 -11.35 9.47 5.49
N ALA A 170 -10.45 8.50 5.66
CA ALA A 170 -9.29 8.69 6.51
C ALA A 170 -8.68 10.03 6.11
N ASP A 171 -8.40 10.89 7.09
CA ASP A 171 -8.00 12.30 6.98
C ASP A 171 -7.74 12.71 5.55
N ALA A 172 -8.59 13.59 5.00
CA ALA A 172 -8.55 14.07 3.62
C ALA A 172 -7.13 14.49 3.22
N ALA A 173 -6.31 13.54 2.83
CA ALA A 173 -4.89 13.68 2.59
C ALA A 173 -4.60 13.08 1.24
N GLU A 174 -3.72 13.73 0.51
CA GLU A 174 -3.41 13.39 -0.86
C GLU A 174 -1.93 13.03 -0.94
N THR A 175 -1.64 11.94 -1.64
CA THR A 175 -0.28 11.44 -1.77
C THR A 175 0.22 11.67 -3.18
N VAL A 176 1.30 12.43 -3.29
CA VAL A 176 2.00 12.69 -4.55
C VAL A 176 3.27 11.84 -4.58
N LEU A 177 3.46 11.10 -5.67
CA LEU A 177 4.65 10.30 -5.88
C LEU A 177 5.71 11.10 -6.64
N PHE A 178 6.95 11.03 -6.17
CA PHE A 178 8.10 11.69 -6.75
C PHE A 178 9.18 10.69 -7.08
N ARG A 179 9.92 10.94 -8.15
CA ARG A 179 11.08 10.18 -8.57
C ARG A 179 12.32 11.05 -8.44
N ALA A 180 13.24 10.60 -7.60
CA ALA A 180 14.49 11.28 -7.31
C ALA A 180 15.64 10.55 -7.98
N ARG A 181 16.28 11.20 -8.96
CA ARG A 181 17.44 10.67 -9.68
C ARG A 181 18.70 11.40 -9.25
N PRO A 182 19.80 10.71 -8.91
CA PRO A 182 21.07 11.36 -8.62
C PRO A 182 21.51 12.25 -9.78
N THR A 183 21.92 13.48 -9.49
CA THR A 183 22.65 14.30 -10.47
C THR A 183 24.04 13.72 -10.64
N MET A 184 24.44 13.44 -11.89
CA MET A 184 25.72 12.79 -12.21
C MET A 184 26.88 13.48 -11.49
N LEU A 185 27.62 12.73 -10.66
CA LEU A 185 28.92 13.17 -10.15
C LEU A 185 29.93 13.19 -11.32
N PRO A 186 30.87 14.15 -11.35
CA PRO A 186 31.92 14.16 -12.37
C PRO A 186 32.70 12.84 -12.35
N ALA A 187 33.05 12.37 -13.55
CA ALA A 187 33.77 11.11 -13.75
C ALA A 187 35.05 11.06 -12.89
N GLY A 188 35.13 10.08 -11.99
CA GLY A 188 36.26 9.90 -11.07
C GLY A 188 35.91 10.01 -9.58
N ALA A 189 34.71 10.45 -9.21
CA ALA A 189 34.20 10.26 -7.86
C ALA A 189 33.80 8.79 -7.66
N GLY A 190 34.15 8.21 -6.50
CA GLY A 190 33.77 6.84 -6.14
C GLY A 190 32.25 6.64 -6.02
N ALA A 191 31.83 5.57 -5.34
CA ALA A 191 30.41 5.29 -5.10
C ALA A 191 29.68 6.57 -4.63
N PRO A 192 28.47 6.87 -5.18
CA PRO A 192 27.74 8.06 -4.81
C PRO A 192 27.54 8.08 -3.28
N PRO A 193 27.73 9.24 -2.62
CA PRO A 193 27.52 9.35 -1.19
C PRO A 193 26.06 9.01 -0.87
N ALA A 194 25.84 8.45 0.33
CA ALA A 194 24.51 8.03 0.77
C ALA A 194 23.48 9.17 0.57
N PRO A 195 22.23 8.83 0.16
CA PRO A 195 21.17 9.81 -0.03
C PRO A 195 20.92 10.56 1.28
N ASP A 196 20.75 11.87 1.20
CA ASP A 196 20.16 12.63 2.30
C ASP A 196 18.63 12.50 2.21
N HIS A 197 18.11 11.42 2.79
CA HIS A 197 16.67 11.11 2.76
C HIS A 197 15.84 12.23 3.39
N ARG A 198 16.35 12.95 4.39
CA ARG A 198 15.65 14.07 5.03
C ARG A 198 15.50 15.25 4.09
N ALA A 199 16.58 15.68 3.45
CA ALA A 199 16.54 16.78 2.49
C ALA A 199 15.59 16.45 1.32
N LEU A 200 15.61 15.20 0.85
CA LEU A 200 14.73 14.74 -0.22
C LEU A 200 13.25 14.74 0.21
N ALA A 201 12.95 14.22 1.41
CA ALA A 201 11.60 14.20 1.97
C ALA A 201 11.02 15.61 2.14
N VAL A 202 11.81 16.55 2.67
CA VAL A 202 11.43 17.96 2.83
C VAL A 202 11.11 18.60 1.47
N ALA A 203 11.94 18.34 0.45
CA ALA A 203 11.70 18.84 -0.90
C ALA A 203 10.41 18.28 -1.51
N CYS A 204 10.15 16.98 -1.36
CA CYS A 204 8.96 16.32 -1.89
C CYS A 204 7.68 16.81 -1.19
N VAL A 205 7.70 16.94 0.13
CA VAL A 205 6.56 17.48 0.91
C VAL A 205 6.27 18.93 0.52
N ALA A 206 7.31 19.77 0.38
CA ALA A 206 7.15 21.16 -0.08
C ALA A 206 6.50 21.23 -1.47
N GLN A 207 6.97 20.38 -2.40
CA GLN A 207 6.46 20.34 -3.77
C GLN A 207 5.06 19.73 -3.85
N ALA A 208 4.69 18.80 -2.95
CA ALA A 208 3.35 18.25 -2.84
C ALA A 208 2.34 19.33 -2.40
N ARG A 209 2.65 20.08 -1.33
CA ARG A 209 1.77 21.18 -0.86
C ARG A 209 1.62 22.30 -1.90
N GLU A 210 2.70 22.64 -2.59
CA GLU A 210 2.66 23.65 -3.67
C GLU A 210 1.69 23.23 -4.78
N ARG A 211 1.68 21.95 -5.17
CA ARG A 211 0.76 21.43 -6.19
C ARG A 211 -0.68 21.36 -5.73
N LEU A 212 -0.89 21.06 -4.46
CA LEU A 212 -2.23 20.92 -3.89
C LEU A 212 -2.84 22.27 -3.48
N GLY A 213 -2.14 23.39 -3.74
CA GLY A 213 -2.66 24.74 -3.54
C GLY A 213 -2.48 25.30 -2.12
N ASP A 214 -1.74 24.62 -1.26
CA ASP A 214 -1.52 24.97 0.15
C ASP A 214 -0.19 25.76 0.36
N GLY A 215 0.37 26.26 -0.73
CA GLY A 215 1.66 26.95 -0.75
C GLY A 215 2.87 26.02 -0.53
N LYS A 216 4.07 26.59 -0.45
CA LYS A 216 5.33 25.82 -0.28
C LYS A 216 5.78 25.68 1.18
N VAL A 217 4.89 26.01 2.13
CA VAL A 217 5.24 25.94 3.56
C VAL A 217 5.38 24.47 3.92
N VAL A 218 6.51 24.05 4.50
CA VAL A 218 6.66 22.69 4.99
C VAL A 218 6.13 22.64 6.43
N PRO A 219 5.41 21.57 6.84
CA PRO A 219 5.01 21.39 8.23
C PRO A 219 6.22 21.51 9.17
N PRO A 220 6.06 21.98 10.42
CA PRO A 220 7.18 22.14 11.34
C PRO A 220 7.86 20.81 11.71
N GLN A 221 7.09 19.72 11.68
CA GLN A 221 7.57 18.36 11.83
C GLN A 221 6.68 17.38 11.08
N PHE A 222 7.27 16.33 10.52
CA PHE A 222 6.53 15.23 9.91
C PHE A 222 7.33 13.91 9.94
N PRO A 223 6.66 12.74 10.02
CA PRO A 223 7.30 11.43 9.91
C PRO A 223 7.90 11.18 8.52
N LEU A 224 9.08 10.57 8.49
CA LEU A 224 9.76 10.03 7.33
C LEU A 224 9.98 8.54 7.55
N VAL A 225 9.42 7.70 6.67
CA VAL A 225 9.70 6.27 6.62
C VAL A 225 10.70 6.02 5.48
N VAL A 226 11.84 5.42 5.78
CA VAL A 226 12.86 5.08 4.78
C VAL A 226 12.98 3.57 4.69
N PHE A 227 12.82 3.06 3.48
CA PHE A 227 13.10 1.68 3.14
C PHE A 227 14.48 1.61 2.49
N ASP A 228 15.29 0.66 2.90
CA ASP A 228 16.57 0.35 2.24
C ASP A 228 16.41 -0.79 1.24
N CYS A 229 17.47 -1.07 0.47
CA CYS A 229 17.47 -2.16 -0.51
C CYS A 229 17.63 -3.56 0.10
N GLU A 230 17.95 -3.65 1.39
CA GLU A 230 18.12 -4.91 2.14
C GLU A 230 16.83 -5.33 2.86
N GLY A 231 15.78 -4.50 2.79
CA GLY A 231 14.48 -4.75 3.42
C GLY A 231 14.35 -4.16 4.83
N GLY A 232 15.33 -3.37 5.28
CA GLY A 232 15.26 -2.60 6.50
C GLY A 232 14.34 -1.39 6.37
N VAL A 233 13.67 -1.06 7.48
CA VAL A 233 12.77 0.09 7.59
C VAL A 233 13.25 0.95 8.75
N SER A 234 13.49 2.23 8.49
CA SER A 234 13.71 3.23 9.54
C SER A 234 12.58 4.26 9.55
N VAL A 235 12.19 4.67 10.75
CA VAL A 235 11.21 5.74 10.94
C VAL A 235 11.91 6.90 11.64
N GLU A 236 11.93 8.05 10.98
CA GLU A 236 12.57 9.26 11.43
C GLU A 236 11.57 10.41 11.53
N THR A 237 11.89 11.43 12.33
CA THR A 237 11.14 12.68 12.36
C THR A 237 11.94 13.77 11.66
N CYS A 238 11.39 14.30 10.56
CA CYS A 238 11.88 15.51 9.93
C CYS A 238 11.37 16.70 10.72
N ALA A 239 12.26 17.53 11.27
CA ALA A 239 11.91 18.72 12.07
C ALA A 239 12.52 19.97 11.47
N ALA A 240 11.91 21.14 11.74
CA ALA A 240 12.30 22.40 11.13
C ALA A 240 13.75 22.83 11.35
N ALA A 241 14.36 22.44 12.47
CA ALA A 241 15.78 22.68 12.73
C ALA A 241 16.72 21.93 11.77
N ALA A 242 16.22 20.88 11.11
CA ALA A 242 16.94 20.10 10.10
C ALA A 242 16.61 20.54 8.66
N TYR A 243 15.72 21.54 8.48
CA TYR A 243 15.52 22.17 7.17
C TYR A 243 16.76 23.02 6.88
N GLY A 244 17.76 22.39 6.26
CA GLY A 244 18.78 23.15 5.53
C GLY A 244 18.11 24.12 4.54
N GLN A 245 18.89 25.06 3.98
CA GLN A 245 18.35 26.00 3.00
C GLN A 245 17.47 25.27 1.95
N PRO A 246 16.29 25.81 1.61
CA PRO A 246 15.36 25.16 0.72
C PRO A 246 16.08 24.83 -0.60
N PRO A 247 16.01 23.59 -1.10
CA PRO A 247 16.64 23.25 -2.36
C PRO A 247 16.04 24.12 -3.46
N SER A 248 16.93 24.78 -4.20
CA SER A 248 16.54 25.59 -5.36
C SER A 248 15.74 24.71 -6.34
N PRO A 249 14.60 25.18 -6.89
CA PRO A 249 13.85 24.45 -7.91
C PRO A 249 14.70 24.18 -9.17
N SER A 250 15.80 24.93 -9.35
CA SER A 250 16.88 24.67 -10.30
C SER A 250 18.15 24.23 -9.56
N GLY A 251 18.31 22.91 -9.41
CA GLY A 251 19.59 22.21 -9.50
C GLY A 251 20.79 22.79 -8.72
N GLY A 252 20.71 22.75 -7.40
CA GLY A 252 21.90 22.72 -6.51
C GLY A 252 21.95 21.47 -5.62
N GLY A 253 20.93 20.62 -5.69
CA GLY A 253 20.82 19.40 -4.90
C GLY A 253 21.43 18.18 -5.59
N ARG A 254 21.84 17.19 -4.80
CA ARG A 254 22.35 15.88 -5.27
C ARG A 254 21.34 15.07 -6.10
N TYR A 255 20.08 15.50 -6.14
CA TYR A 255 19.00 14.80 -6.83
C TYR A 255 18.17 15.75 -7.69
N LYS A 256 17.79 15.28 -8.86
CA LYS A 256 16.71 15.84 -9.67
C LYS A 256 15.41 15.13 -9.28
N ILE A 257 14.40 15.91 -8.92
CA ILE A 257 13.08 15.41 -8.50
C ILE A 257 12.07 15.68 -9.60
N ASP A 258 11.48 14.61 -10.14
CA ASP A 258 10.41 14.64 -11.14
C ASP A 258 9.14 13.99 -10.53
N VAL A 259 7.96 14.27 -11.08
CA VAL A 259 6.71 13.60 -10.64
C VAL A 259 6.69 12.19 -11.21
N ALA A 260 6.26 11.22 -10.42
CA ALA A 260 5.99 9.87 -10.87
C ALA A 260 4.49 9.57 -10.83
N LEU A 261 4.05 8.65 -11.67
CA LEU A 261 2.68 8.16 -11.69
C LEU A 261 2.56 6.88 -10.88
N TRP A 262 1.44 6.71 -10.17
CA TRP A 262 1.13 5.47 -9.46
C TRP A 262 1.00 4.26 -10.40
N GLU A 263 0.60 4.50 -11.65
CA GLU A 263 0.51 3.50 -12.72
C GLU A 263 1.87 2.82 -13.01
N GLU A 264 2.99 3.47 -12.67
CA GLU A 264 4.33 2.89 -12.82
C GLU A 264 4.56 1.67 -11.90
N LEU A 265 3.72 1.48 -10.87
CA LEU A 265 3.71 0.29 -10.01
C LEU A 265 3.08 -0.93 -10.70
N GLY A 266 2.30 -0.72 -11.77
CA GLY A 266 1.79 -1.77 -12.64
C GLY A 266 0.65 -2.60 -12.06
N LEU A 267 -0.12 -2.09 -11.09
CA LEU A 267 -1.28 -2.83 -10.56
C LEU A 267 -2.43 -2.93 -11.58
N GLU A 268 -2.50 -1.99 -12.52
CA GLU A 268 -3.48 -1.91 -13.61
C GLU A 268 -3.34 -3.07 -14.60
N GLU A 269 -2.12 -3.64 -14.68
CA GLU A 269 -1.79 -4.76 -15.55
C GLU A 269 -1.95 -6.12 -14.85
N LEU A 270 -2.31 -6.13 -13.56
CA LEU A 270 -2.56 -7.38 -12.84
C LEU A 270 -3.77 -8.09 -13.43
N VAL A 271 -3.61 -9.38 -13.69
CA VAL A 271 -4.71 -10.20 -14.20
C VAL A 271 -5.16 -11.14 -13.09
N LEU A 272 -6.38 -10.92 -12.60
CA LEU A 272 -7.05 -11.82 -11.67
C LEU A 272 -8.32 -12.33 -12.35
N ARG A 273 -8.45 -13.66 -12.44
CA ARG A 273 -9.54 -14.34 -13.19
C ARG A 273 -9.65 -13.90 -14.65
N ASP A 274 -8.52 -13.80 -15.34
CA ASP A 274 -8.40 -13.41 -16.76
C ASP A 274 -8.93 -12.00 -17.08
N SER A 275 -9.16 -11.19 -16.05
CA SER A 275 -9.66 -9.83 -16.18
C SER A 275 -8.66 -8.84 -15.60
N LYS A 276 -8.49 -7.70 -16.29
CA LYS A 276 -7.75 -6.55 -15.76
C LYS A 276 -8.66 -5.71 -14.86
N PRO A 277 -8.11 -4.99 -13.87
CA PRO A 277 -8.84 -4.01 -13.09
C PRO A 277 -9.51 -2.97 -13.98
N LEU A 278 -10.76 -2.62 -13.66
CA LEU A 278 -11.45 -1.48 -14.27
C LEU A 278 -11.15 -0.16 -13.54
N HIS A 279 -10.77 -0.26 -12.27
CA HIS A 279 -10.44 0.85 -11.38
C HIS A 279 -9.33 0.41 -10.44
N VAL A 280 -8.33 1.26 -10.24
CA VAL A 280 -7.25 1.08 -9.27
C VAL A 280 -7.07 2.39 -8.54
N SER A 281 -7.04 2.33 -7.22
CA SER A 281 -6.74 3.49 -6.37
C SER A 281 -5.68 3.15 -5.36
N TYR A 282 -4.89 4.16 -5.03
CA TYR A 282 -3.76 4.08 -4.12
C TYR A 282 -3.95 5.12 -3.05
N SER A 283 -3.78 4.72 -1.79
CA SER A 283 -3.82 5.64 -0.67
C SER A 283 -2.74 5.29 0.33
N ILE A 284 -2.13 6.34 0.88
CA ILE A 284 -1.26 6.23 2.06
C ILE A 284 -1.93 7.04 3.15
N LEU A 285 -2.10 6.42 4.32
CA LEU A 285 -2.73 7.03 5.47
C LEU A 285 -1.69 7.87 6.22
N GLY A 286 -1.93 9.18 6.29
CA GLY A 286 -1.04 10.13 6.97
C GLY A 286 -1.05 10.07 8.49
N ALA A 287 -1.81 9.15 9.10
CA ALA A 287 -1.94 8.97 10.55
C ALA A 287 -2.22 10.29 11.33
N GLY A 288 -3.01 11.20 10.75
CA GLY A 288 -3.32 12.50 11.35
C GLY A 288 -2.16 13.50 11.40
N CYS A 289 -1.05 13.22 10.73
CA CYS A 289 0.10 14.12 10.64
C CYS A 289 -0.12 15.18 9.54
N ASP A 290 0.40 16.38 9.77
CA ASP A 290 0.40 17.49 8.78
C ASP A 290 1.27 17.21 7.54
N GLY A 291 1.95 16.06 7.51
CA GLY A 291 2.65 15.50 6.37
C GLY A 291 3.20 14.12 6.71
N LEU A 292 3.50 13.32 5.69
CA LEU A 292 4.23 12.05 5.79
C LEU A 292 5.04 11.88 4.52
N ALA A 293 6.28 11.41 4.65
CA ALA A 293 7.11 11.03 3.51
C ALA A 293 7.53 9.57 3.63
N VAL A 294 7.45 8.83 2.52
CA VAL A 294 7.92 7.45 2.43
C VAL A 294 8.95 7.39 1.30
N ALA A 295 10.23 7.19 1.64
CA ALA A 295 11.31 7.02 0.67
C ALA A 295 11.58 5.53 0.47
N MET A 296 11.56 5.07 -0.78
CA MET A 296 11.76 3.67 -1.15
C MET A 296 12.76 3.55 -2.32
N PRO A 297 13.58 2.50 -2.35
CA PRO A 297 14.56 2.30 -3.41
C PRO A 297 13.86 1.99 -4.74
N ALA A 298 14.19 2.76 -5.76
CA ALA A 298 13.74 2.47 -7.12
C ALA A 298 14.73 1.51 -7.80
N GLY A 299 14.28 0.81 -8.84
CA GLY A 299 15.04 -0.28 -9.48
C GLY A 299 16.37 0.11 -10.15
N ALA A 300 16.69 1.41 -10.29
CA ALA A 300 17.96 1.88 -10.84
C ALA A 300 18.92 2.35 -9.73
N ALA A 301 20.23 2.20 -9.97
CA ALA A 301 21.27 2.50 -8.97
C ALA A 301 21.17 3.94 -8.43
N GLY A 302 20.83 4.07 -7.14
CA GLY A 302 20.69 5.34 -6.44
C GLY A 302 19.43 6.12 -6.74
N GLU A 303 18.51 5.61 -7.57
CA GLU A 303 17.20 6.21 -7.80
C GLU A 303 16.27 5.89 -6.63
N LEU A 304 15.50 6.88 -6.17
CA LEU A 304 14.52 6.72 -5.10
C LEU A 304 13.14 7.14 -5.60
N LEU A 305 12.11 6.43 -5.13
CA LEU A 305 10.73 6.92 -5.16
C LEU A 305 10.39 7.49 -3.79
N VAL A 306 9.72 8.64 -3.78
CA VAL A 306 9.28 9.28 -2.54
C VAL A 306 7.80 9.58 -2.63
N ALA A 307 7.00 8.92 -1.80
CA ALA A 307 5.59 9.24 -1.64
C ALA A 307 5.45 10.31 -0.56
N ALA A 308 4.91 11.47 -0.91
CA ALA A 308 4.63 12.54 0.05
C ALA A 308 3.11 12.69 0.22
N THR A 309 2.63 12.37 1.41
CA THR A 309 1.23 12.50 1.82
C THR A 309 1.07 13.80 2.59
N VAL A 310 0.14 14.65 2.18
CA VAL A 310 -0.16 15.92 2.85
C VAL A 310 -1.67 16.13 2.95
N PRO A 311 -2.17 16.84 3.98
CA PRO A 311 -3.58 17.18 4.07
C PRO A 311 -4.06 17.98 2.85
N LYS A 312 -5.29 17.72 2.41
CA LYS A 312 -5.99 18.53 1.41
C LYS A 312 -6.27 19.91 2.01
N PRO A 313 -6.12 21.00 1.24
CA PRO A 313 -6.53 22.32 1.69
C PRO A 313 -8.02 22.33 2.02
N LYS A 314 -8.39 23.07 3.06
CA LYS A 314 -9.79 23.31 3.43
C LYS A 314 -10.43 24.37 2.55
#